data_AF-A0A934GYH1-F1
#
_entry.id   AF-A0A934GYH1-F1
#
_cell.length_a   1.000
_cell.length_b   1.000
_cell.length_c   1.000
_cell.angle_alpha   90.00
_cell.angle_beta   90.00
_cell.angle_gamma   90.00
#
_symmetry.space_group_name_H-M   'P 1'
#
loop_
_entity.id
_entity.type
_entity.pdbx_description
1 polymer ?
#
loop_
_entity_poly.entity_id
_entity_poly.type
_entity_poly.pdbx_seq_one_letter_code
_entity_poly.pdbx_strand_id
1 'polypeptide(L)'
;MGRIRGVKNRATGTVGDAYYRSRRRARRFFIDTENTKLVIGFVTIAVALSLAVPTLFPELKRSGPDCLSLMSPPGGNQRSMLAENGDTRQDLKLILDIDANQSNDKGDPLVKVGESLIVDVVLQNEDIGAITFYFVDDAVAIGSPASPDSVGGIYLEIRNKVTNQPYSDSLRQGVPANLNSSFDYEDLHVIQSRRRCSVRVIFEPQQLAGMNMGVGEYEIRAYYNNPNRGPIPAFAPDGSTPTATPMFQDQGVWKGRITSKVVTFEISP
;
A
#
# COMPACT_ATOMS: atom_id res chain seq x y z
N MET A 1 -25.79 -31.88 81.39
CA MET A 1 -24.82 -32.77 80.71
C MET A 1 -25.64 -33.70 79.83
N GLY A 2 -25.54 -33.80 78.50
CA GLY A 2 -24.68 -33.21 77.48
C GLY A 2 -25.19 -33.55 76.06
N ARG A 3 -24.71 -32.78 75.08
CA ARG A 3 -24.50 -33.01 73.62
C ARG A 3 -25.58 -33.71 72.75
N ILE A 4 -26.22 -33.03 71.78
CA ILE A 4 -25.83 -32.50 70.44
C ILE A 4 -26.29 -33.41 69.26
N ARG A 5 -26.95 -32.75 68.28
CA ARG A 5 -27.03 -32.94 66.79
C ARG A 5 -28.29 -33.54 66.13
N GLY A 6 -28.73 -32.85 65.08
CA GLY A 6 -29.73 -33.28 64.07
C GLY A 6 -30.53 -32.09 63.51
N VAL A 7 -29.94 -31.22 62.69
CA VAL A 7 -30.11 -31.11 61.21
C VAL A 7 -31.48 -30.57 60.75
N LYS A 8 -31.40 -29.47 59.97
CA LYS A 8 -32.47 -28.70 59.33
C LYS A 8 -33.39 -29.54 58.44
N ASN A 9 -34.67 -29.16 58.35
CA ASN A 9 -35.42 -29.15 57.11
C ASN A 9 -36.52 -28.07 57.13
N ARG A 10 -36.48 -27.16 56.16
CA ARG A 10 -37.53 -26.17 55.87
C ARG A 10 -37.80 -26.24 54.37
N ALA A 11 -38.95 -26.79 54.03
CA ALA A 11 -39.58 -26.80 52.72
C ALA A 11 -41.09 -26.74 53.03
N THR A 12 -41.98 -26.04 52.33
CA THR A 12 -42.05 -25.66 50.93
C THR A 12 -43.11 -24.57 50.81
N GLY A 13 -42.73 -23.38 50.32
CA GLY A 13 -43.67 -22.39 49.78
C GLY A 13 -43.60 -22.46 48.27
N THR A 14 -44.75 -22.70 47.64
CA THR A 14 -44.95 -23.04 46.24
C THR A 14 -44.46 -21.97 45.26
N VAL A 15 -43.65 -22.45 44.31
CA VAL A 15 -43.15 -21.73 43.13
C VAL A 15 -44.30 -21.65 42.11
N GLY A 16 -45.03 -20.53 42.10
CA GLY A 16 -46.20 -20.38 41.21
C GLY A 16 -46.42 -19.00 40.61
N ASP A 17 -45.93 -17.91 41.22
CA ASP A 17 -46.36 -16.55 40.84
C ASP A 17 -45.24 -15.59 40.40
N ALA A 18 -43.99 -16.05 40.29
CA ALA A 18 -42.87 -15.16 39.92
C ALA A 18 -42.55 -15.14 38.41
N TYR A 19 -43.14 -16.01 37.59
CA TYR A 19 -42.68 -16.21 36.20
C TYR A 19 -43.41 -15.38 35.12
N TYR A 20 -44.49 -14.68 35.45
CA TYR A 20 -45.29 -13.93 34.46
C TYR A 20 -45.12 -12.40 34.48
N ARG A 21 -44.19 -11.85 35.28
CA ARG A 21 -43.92 -10.40 35.35
C ARG A 21 -42.57 -9.92 34.83
N SER A 22 -41.76 -10.77 34.20
CA SER A 22 -40.46 -10.34 33.64
C SER A 22 -40.45 -10.16 32.11
N ARG A 23 -41.46 -10.63 31.36
CA ARG A 23 -41.47 -10.55 29.89
C ARG A 23 -42.10 -9.30 29.26
N ARG A 24 -42.64 -8.35 30.05
CA ARG A 24 -43.25 -7.11 29.51
C ARG A 24 -42.37 -5.86 29.56
N ARG A 25 -41.13 -5.92 30.07
CA ARG A 25 -40.20 -4.77 30.03
C ARG A 25 -39.14 -4.82 28.93
N ALA A 26 -38.89 -5.96 28.29
CA ALA A 26 -37.93 -6.05 27.19
C ALA A 26 -38.52 -5.71 25.80
N ARG A 27 -39.86 -5.64 25.66
CA ARG A 27 -40.52 -5.25 24.39
C ARG A 27 -40.91 -3.78 24.29
N ARG A 28 -40.65 -2.96 25.31
CA ARG A 28 -40.80 -1.49 25.24
C ARG A 28 -39.48 -0.74 25.08
N PHE A 29 -38.38 -1.45 24.85
CA PHE A 29 -37.11 -0.80 24.50
C PHE A 29 -36.92 -0.60 23.00
N PHE A 30 -37.88 -1.02 22.17
CA PHE A 30 -37.73 -1.06 20.71
C PHE A 30 -38.62 -0.11 19.91
N ILE A 31 -39.36 0.79 20.55
CA ILE A 31 -40.04 1.89 19.84
C ILE A 31 -40.02 3.15 20.71
N ASP A 32 -38.82 3.66 21.01
CA ASP A 32 -38.66 5.09 21.22
C ASP A 32 -38.25 5.66 19.86
N THR A 33 -39.21 6.25 19.17
CA THR A 33 -39.04 6.90 17.85
C THR A 33 -37.96 7.99 17.87
N GLU A 34 -37.56 8.48 19.05
CA GLU A 34 -36.45 9.41 19.23
C GLU A 34 -35.08 8.76 19.05
N ASN A 35 -34.87 7.55 19.57
CA ASN A 35 -33.60 6.82 19.40
C ASN A 35 -33.41 6.34 17.95
N THR A 36 -34.50 5.95 17.27
CA THR A 36 -34.42 5.53 15.86
C THR A 36 -34.07 6.71 14.95
N LYS A 37 -34.62 7.91 15.22
CA LYS A 37 -34.24 9.13 14.48
C LYS A 37 -32.79 9.53 14.74
N LEU A 38 -32.31 9.35 15.96
CA LEU A 38 -30.92 9.64 16.33
C LEU A 38 -29.95 8.67 15.66
N VAL A 39 -30.24 7.36 15.66
CA VAL A 39 -29.45 6.35 14.95
C VAL A 39 -29.47 6.58 13.44
N ILE A 40 -30.64 6.83 12.84
CA ILE A 40 -30.74 7.14 11.41
C ILE A 40 -29.95 8.40 11.09
N GLY A 41 -30.03 9.44 11.94
CA GLY A 41 -29.26 10.69 11.80
C GLY A 41 -27.75 10.45 11.81
N PHE A 42 -27.24 9.65 12.76
CA PHE A 42 -25.82 9.28 12.80
C PHE A 42 -25.40 8.47 11.56
N VAL A 43 -26.21 7.52 11.11
CA VAL A 43 -25.92 6.74 9.90
C VAL A 43 -25.94 7.63 8.66
N THR A 44 -26.89 8.56 8.54
CA THR A 44 -26.92 9.50 7.40
C THR A 44 -25.75 10.46 7.42
N ILE A 45 -25.35 10.98 8.58
CA ILE A 45 -24.15 11.82 8.70
C ILE A 45 -22.89 11.02 8.38
N ALA A 46 -22.76 9.78 8.88
CA ALA A 46 -21.61 8.92 8.59
C ALA A 46 -21.51 8.57 7.09
N VAL A 47 -22.65 8.26 6.45
CA VAL A 47 -22.70 8.02 5.00
C VAL A 47 -22.40 9.30 4.22
N ALA A 48 -22.99 10.44 4.59
CA ALA A 48 -22.71 11.72 3.96
C ALA A 48 -21.24 12.13 4.10
N LEU A 49 -20.64 11.95 5.28
CA LEU A 49 -19.21 12.16 5.52
C LEU A 49 -18.38 11.20 4.68
N SER A 50 -18.72 9.90 4.63
CA SER A 50 -17.98 8.94 3.80
C SER A 50 -18.00 9.29 2.30
N LEU A 51 -19.08 9.92 1.83
CA LEU A 51 -19.23 10.38 0.45
C LEU A 51 -18.59 11.76 0.21
N ALA A 52 -18.47 12.61 1.23
CA ALA A 52 -17.92 13.97 1.14
C ALA A 52 -16.41 14.05 1.47
N VAL A 53 -15.87 13.12 2.26
CA VAL A 53 -14.42 13.02 2.55
C VAL A 53 -13.56 13.00 1.26
N PRO A 54 -13.95 12.29 0.17
CA PRO A 54 -13.19 12.29 -1.08
C PRO A 54 -13.20 13.61 -1.85
N THR A 55 -14.02 14.60 -1.46
CA THR A 55 -14.06 15.94 -2.07
C THR A 55 -13.40 16.98 -1.19
N LEU A 56 -13.42 16.80 0.13
CA LEU A 56 -12.81 17.72 1.09
C LEU A 56 -11.30 17.50 1.24
N PHE A 57 -10.82 16.28 0.96
CA PHE A 57 -9.40 15.92 1.07
C PHE A 57 -8.91 15.25 -0.23
N PRO A 58 -8.62 16.02 -1.29
CA PRO A 58 -8.12 15.47 -2.55
C PRO A 58 -6.76 14.78 -2.40
N GLU A 59 -5.97 15.13 -1.39
CA GLU A 59 -4.66 14.52 -1.08
C GLU A 59 -4.78 13.03 -0.70
N LEU A 60 -5.80 12.67 0.09
CA LEU A 60 -6.14 11.27 0.42
C LEU A 60 -6.54 10.46 -0.83
N LYS A 61 -6.86 11.11 -1.93
CA LYS A 61 -7.31 10.49 -3.17
C LYS A 61 -6.17 10.16 -4.13
N ARG A 62 -4.99 10.76 -3.95
CA ARG A 62 -3.80 10.47 -4.77
C ARG A 62 -2.94 9.37 -4.15
N SER A 63 -2.68 9.47 -2.85
CA SER A 63 -1.86 8.49 -2.11
C SER A 63 -2.65 7.23 -1.75
N GLY A 64 -1.98 6.08 -1.69
CA GLY A 64 -2.57 4.77 -1.35
C GLY A 64 -2.25 4.36 0.08
N PRO A 65 -2.60 3.13 0.51
CA PRO A 65 -1.90 2.49 1.61
C PRO A 65 -0.40 2.36 1.29
N ASP A 66 0.43 2.28 2.32
CA ASP A 66 1.87 2.01 2.16
C ASP A 66 2.07 0.69 1.41
N CYS A 67 2.94 0.67 0.40
CA CYS A 67 3.22 -0.53 -0.38
C CYS A 67 3.76 -1.68 0.50
N LEU A 68 4.54 -1.39 1.55
CA LEU A 68 5.02 -2.41 2.50
C LEU A 68 3.91 -2.99 3.38
N SER A 69 2.83 -2.23 3.59
CA SER A 69 1.68 -2.68 4.39
C SER A 69 0.73 -3.59 3.63
N LEU A 70 0.93 -3.75 2.31
CA LEU A 70 0.12 -4.63 1.50
C LEU A 70 0.36 -6.08 1.86
N MET A 71 -0.71 -6.88 1.79
CA MET A 71 -0.61 -8.31 2.01
C MET A 71 0.30 -8.97 0.99
N SER A 72 1.06 -9.95 1.46
CA SER A 72 1.73 -10.91 0.61
C SER A 72 0.73 -11.82 -0.11
N PRO A 73 1.07 -12.33 -1.30
CA PRO A 73 0.17 -13.20 -2.05
C PRO A 73 -0.15 -14.45 -1.23
N PRO A 74 -1.42 -14.89 -1.08
CA PRO A 74 -1.79 -16.01 -0.20
C PRO A 74 -1.38 -17.40 -0.72
N GLY A 75 -0.23 -17.50 -1.40
CA GLY A 75 0.27 -18.65 -2.12
C GLY A 75 -0.34 -18.79 -3.53
N GLY A 76 0.42 -19.44 -4.42
CA GLY A 76 0.04 -19.70 -5.81
C GLY A 76 0.07 -18.47 -6.73
N ASN A 77 0.11 -18.72 -8.04
CA ASN A 77 0.02 -17.71 -9.09
C ASN A 77 -1.33 -16.96 -8.98
N GLN A 78 -1.32 -15.74 -8.42
CA GLN A 78 -2.48 -14.85 -8.33
C GLN A 78 -2.84 -14.21 -9.68
N ARG A 79 -2.13 -14.56 -10.77
CA ARG A 79 -2.56 -14.15 -12.11
C ARG A 79 -3.91 -14.78 -12.39
N SER A 80 -4.88 -13.92 -12.68
CA SER A 80 -6.11 -14.38 -13.30
C SER A 80 -5.75 -15.15 -14.57
N MET A 81 -6.27 -16.37 -14.76
CA MET A 81 -6.09 -17.15 -16.00
C MET A 81 -6.56 -16.38 -17.26
N LEU A 82 -7.39 -15.35 -17.08
CA LEU A 82 -7.80 -14.42 -18.14
C LEU A 82 -6.67 -13.46 -18.57
N ALA A 83 -5.76 -13.12 -17.66
CA ALA A 83 -4.59 -12.27 -17.92
C ALA A 83 -3.39 -13.07 -18.47
N GLU A 84 -3.40 -14.39 -18.36
CA GLU A 84 -2.35 -15.28 -18.89
C GLU A 84 -2.51 -15.57 -20.39
N ASN A 85 -3.75 -15.58 -20.90
CA ASN A 85 -4.06 -15.92 -22.30
C ASN A 85 -4.04 -14.73 -23.26
N GLY A 86 -3.87 -13.50 -22.75
CA GLY A 86 -3.68 -12.32 -23.58
C GLY A 86 -2.21 -11.90 -23.55
N ASP A 87 -1.69 -11.43 -24.68
CA ASP A 87 -0.46 -10.61 -24.76
C ASP A 87 -0.53 -9.30 -23.92
N THR A 88 -1.59 -9.15 -23.11
CA THR A 88 -1.82 -8.10 -22.14
C THR A 88 -0.78 -8.16 -21.03
N ARG A 89 0.28 -7.36 -21.20
CA ARG A 89 1.14 -6.92 -20.11
C ARG A 89 0.26 -6.43 -18.96
N GLN A 90 0.49 -6.97 -17.77
CA GLN A 90 -0.09 -6.44 -16.53
C GLN A 90 0.15 -4.93 -16.49
N ASP A 91 -0.94 -4.15 -16.46
CA ASP A 91 -0.90 -2.70 -16.60
C ASP A 91 -0.63 -2.05 -15.24
N LEU A 92 0.65 -2.04 -14.87
CA LEU A 92 1.13 -1.35 -13.69
C LEU A 92 1.62 0.03 -14.09
N LYS A 93 1.08 1.05 -13.44
CA LYS A 93 1.42 2.45 -13.69
C LYS A 93 2.16 3.03 -12.51
N LEU A 94 3.19 3.82 -12.81
CA LEU A 94 3.96 4.56 -11.83
C LEU A 94 3.60 6.04 -11.91
N ILE A 95 3.22 6.61 -10.78
CA ILE A 95 2.92 8.03 -10.62
C ILE A 95 3.90 8.58 -9.60
N LEU A 96 4.39 9.79 -9.87
CA LEU A 96 5.26 10.53 -8.98
C LEU A 96 4.56 11.85 -8.65
N ASP A 97 4.53 12.20 -7.38
CA ASP A 97 4.02 13.49 -6.91
C ASP A 97 4.97 14.05 -5.84
N ILE A 98 4.96 15.36 -5.67
CA ILE A 98 5.62 16.05 -4.55
C ILE A 98 4.52 16.43 -3.56
N ASP A 99 4.84 16.39 -2.27
CA ASP A 99 3.88 16.68 -1.21
C ASP A 99 3.16 18.01 -1.48
N ALA A 100 1.82 17.96 -1.45
CA ALA A 100 0.99 19.09 -1.84
C ALA A 100 1.21 20.33 -0.96
N ASN A 101 1.69 20.14 0.28
CA ASN A 101 2.06 21.25 1.17
C ASN A 101 3.33 21.98 0.72
N GLN A 102 4.08 21.42 -0.23
CA GLN A 102 5.31 22.00 -0.80
C GLN A 102 4.98 22.65 -2.15
N SER A 103 4.10 23.64 -2.14
CA SER A 103 3.67 24.35 -3.35
C SER A 103 3.73 25.87 -3.16
N ASN A 104 4.01 26.60 -4.23
CA ASN A 104 3.94 28.06 -4.27
C ASN A 104 2.47 28.56 -4.43
N ASP A 105 2.25 29.88 -4.45
CA ASP A 105 0.93 30.49 -4.65
C ASP A 105 0.26 30.14 -6.00
N LYS A 106 1.03 29.61 -6.96
CA LYS A 106 0.57 29.16 -8.28
C LYS A 106 0.27 27.66 -8.32
N GLY A 107 0.58 26.93 -7.24
CA GLY A 107 0.43 25.47 -7.16
C GLY A 107 1.60 24.69 -7.79
N ASP A 108 2.73 25.34 -8.09
CA ASP A 108 3.93 24.64 -8.55
C ASP A 108 4.75 24.14 -7.35
N PRO A 109 5.37 22.94 -7.44
CA PRO A 109 6.16 22.40 -6.34
C PRO A 109 7.35 23.31 -5.94
N LEU A 110 7.40 23.70 -4.68
CA LEU A 110 8.40 24.60 -4.09
C LEU A 110 8.87 24.05 -2.74
N VAL A 111 10.18 23.86 -2.60
CA VAL A 111 10.84 23.48 -1.35
C VAL A 111 11.71 24.64 -0.88
N LYS A 112 11.65 25.03 0.38
CA LYS A 112 12.55 26.07 0.90
C LYS A 112 13.88 25.48 1.32
N VAL A 113 14.95 26.27 1.24
CA VAL A 113 16.26 25.88 1.77
C VAL A 113 16.12 25.56 3.26
N GLY A 114 16.59 24.37 3.64
CA GLY A 114 16.48 23.88 5.02
C GLY A 114 15.22 23.07 5.32
N GLU A 115 14.30 22.93 4.37
CA GLU A 115 13.14 22.02 4.46
C GLU A 115 13.43 20.68 3.77
N SER A 116 12.79 19.61 4.27
CA SER A 116 12.89 18.28 3.67
C SER A 116 12.08 18.23 2.38
N LEU A 117 12.59 17.65 1.30
CA LEU A 117 11.80 17.36 0.10
C LEU A 117 11.02 16.06 0.34
N ILE A 118 9.70 16.08 0.13
CA ILE A 118 8.83 14.92 0.34
C ILE A 118 8.23 14.50 -0.99
N VAL A 119 8.50 13.26 -1.38
CA VAL A 119 8.12 12.69 -2.66
C VAL A 119 7.24 11.47 -2.43
N ASP A 120 6.08 11.43 -3.07
CA ASP A 120 5.19 10.27 -3.05
C ASP A 120 5.30 9.52 -4.38
N VAL A 121 5.70 8.26 -4.30
CA VAL A 121 5.74 7.34 -5.44
C VAL A 121 4.56 6.40 -5.35
N VAL A 122 3.66 6.42 -6.33
CA VAL A 122 2.42 5.64 -6.32
C VAL A 122 2.47 4.58 -7.42
N LEU A 123 2.32 3.32 -7.00
CA LEU A 123 2.09 2.19 -7.89
C LEU A 123 0.59 1.96 -8.03
N GLN A 124 0.07 2.05 -9.25
CA GLN A 124 -1.35 1.87 -9.55
C GLN A 124 -1.55 0.69 -10.48
N ASN A 125 -2.38 -0.27 -10.06
CA ASN A 125 -2.82 -1.37 -10.88
C ASN A 125 -4.00 -0.92 -11.77
N GLU A 126 -3.75 -0.72 -13.06
CA GLU A 126 -4.77 -0.41 -14.08
C GLU A 126 -5.28 -1.69 -14.80
N ASP A 127 -4.96 -2.87 -14.28
CA ASP A 127 -5.44 -4.15 -14.77
C ASP A 127 -6.77 -4.56 -14.07
N ILE A 128 -7.47 -5.52 -14.68
CA ILE A 128 -8.66 -6.19 -14.14
C ILE A 128 -8.31 -7.27 -13.10
N GLY A 129 -7.06 -7.76 -13.11
CA GLY A 129 -6.54 -8.74 -12.15
C GLY A 129 -5.75 -8.09 -11.02
N ALA A 130 -5.47 -8.86 -9.97
CA ALA A 130 -4.48 -8.47 -8.98
C ALA A 130 -3.07 -8.59 -9.58
N ILE A 131 -2.15 -7.72 -9.14
CA ILE A 131 -0.75 -7.74 -9.54
C ILE A 131 0.09 -8.01 -8.30
N THR A 132 0.84 -9.10 -8.32
CA THR A 132 1.92 -9.35 -7.36
C THR A 132 3.16 -8.63 -7.84
N PHE A 133 3.80 -7.85 -6.97
CA PHE A 133 5.05 -7.14 -7.28
C PHE A 133 6.06 -7.36 -6.15
N TYR A 134 7.34 -7.17 -6.47
CA TYR A 134 8.43 -7.29 -5.52
C TYR A 134 8.79 -5.92 -4.98
N PHE A 135 8.80 -5.77 -3.66
CA PHE A 135 9.19 -4.54 -3.00
C PHE A 135 9.69 -4.85 -1.59
N VAL A 136 10.82 -4.26 -1.21
CA VAL A 136 11.44 -4.46 0.11
C VAL A 136 11.58 -3.13 0.83
N ASP A 137 11.76 -3.21 2.14
CA ASP A 137 12.19 -2.05 2.91
C ASP A 137 13.53 -1.55 2.33
N ASP A 138 13.71 -0.23 2.23
CA ASP A 138 14.82 0.42 1.53
C ASP A 138 14.94 0.18 0.00
N ALA A 139 13.91 -0.32 -0.68
CA ALA A 139 13.92 -0.52 -2.14
C ALA A 139 13.90 0.79 -2.98
N VAL A 140 14.17 1.95 -2.39
CA VAL A 140 14.24 3.24 -3.08
C VAL A 140 15.69 3.72 -3.15
N ALA A 141 16.26 3.73 -4.35
CA ALA A 141 17.57 4.33 -4.61
C ALA A 141 17.47 5.69 -5.31
N ILE A 142 18.48 6.54 -5.12
CA ILE A 142 18.60 7.83 -5.80
C ILE A 142 19.77 7.77 -6.78
N GLY A 143 19.46 8.01 -8.05
CA GLY A 143 20.43 8.01 -9.14
C GLY A 143 19.94 7.26 -10.37
N SER A 144 20.75 7.29 -11.42
CA SER A 144 20.52 6.44 -12.59
C SER A 144 21.06 5.04 -12.28
N PRO A 145 20.27 3.96 -12.46
CA PRO A 145 20.81 2.62 -12.32
C PRO A 145 21.96 2.42 -13.33
N ALA A 146 23.12 1.95 -12.85
CA ALA A 146 24.28 1.65 -13.71
C ALA A 146 23.98 0.56 -14.75
N SER A 147 23.01 -0.31 -14.45
CA SER A 147 22.39 -1.27 -15.36
C SER A 147 20.91 -1.36 -15.01
N PRO A 148 20.00 -0.74 -15.79
CA PRO A 148 18.57 -0.73 -15.49
C PRO A 148 17.93 -2.12 -15.58
N ASP A 149 18.64 -3.12 -16.10
CA ASP A 149 18.08 -4.44 -16.42
C ASP A 149 18.41 -5.51 -15.38
N SER A 150 19.25 -5.22 -14.37
CA SER A 150 19.72 -6.22 -13.39
C SER A 150 19.30 -5.94 -11.95
N VAL A 151 18.83 -4.73 -11.67
CA VAL A 151 18.55 -4.24 -10.31
C VAL A 151 17.07 -3.87 -10.23
N GLY A 152 16.32 -4.33 -9.24
CA GLY A 152 14.88 -4.07 -9.18
C GLY A 152 14.39 -3.54 -7.84
N GLY A 153 13.36 -2.71 -7.92
CA GLY A 153 13.00 -1.72 -6.90
C GLY A 153 12.60 -0.40 -7.56
N ILE A 154 12.50 0.65 -6.75
CA ILE A 154 12.18 2.02 -7.18
C ILE A 154 13.46 2.85 -7.26
N TYR A 155 13.60 3.65 -8.31
CA TYR A 155 14.70 4.59 -8.50
C TYR A 155 14.15 5.99 -8.71
N LEU A 156 14.74 6.95 -8.03
CA LEU A 156 14.50 8.37 -8.24
C LEU A 156 15.70 8.97 -8.98
N GLU A 157 15.46 9.36 -10.21
CA GLU A 157 16.41 10.13 -11.00
C GLU A 157 16.12 11.61 -10.76
N ILE A 158 17.07 12.33 -10.15
CA ILE A 158 17.00 13.77 -9.92
C ILE A 158 18.06 14.43 -10.78
N ARG A 159 17.69 15.49 -11.49
CA ARG A 159 18.60 16.30 -12.31
C ARG A 159 18.39 17.78 -12.07
N ASN A 160 19.45 18.57 -12.15
CA ASN A 160 19.30 20.01 -12.26
C ASN A 160 18.77 20.36 -13.66
N LYS A 161 17.71 21.16 -13.75
CA LYS A 161 17.01 21.44 -15.01
C LYS A 161 17.85 22.25 -16.00
N VAL A 162 18.72 23.12 -15.50
CA VAL A 162 19.56 24.00 -16.34
C VAL A 162 20.83 23.30 -16.81
N THR A 163 21.53 22.64 -15.88
CA THR A 163 22.83 22.01 -16.16
C THR A 163 22.70 20.55 -16.61
N ASN A 164 21.52 19.95 -16.47
CA ASN A 164 21.25 18.52 -16.70
C ASN A 164 22.18 17.60 -15.89
N GLN A 165 22.77 18.12 -14.80
CA GLN A 165 23.63 17.35 -13.91
C GLN A 165 22.78 16.36 -13.09
N PRO A 166 23.07 15.06 -13.14
CA PRO A 166 22.37 14.07 -12.33
C PRO A 166 22.87 14.11 -10.88
N TYR A 167 21.95 13.86 -9.96
CA TYR A 167 22.22 13.66 -8.55
C TYR A 167 22.05 12.20 -8.18
N SER A 168 22.91 11.72 -7.30
CA SER A 168 22.88 10.38 -6.74
C SER A 168 23.17 10.46 -5.26
N ASP A 169 22.54 9.60 -4.48
CA ASP A 169 22.83 9.46 -3.07
C ASP A 169 23.59 8.16 -2.83
N SER A 170 24.81 8.26 -2.30
CA SER A 170 25.61 7.09 -1.93
C SER A 170 25.08 6.38 -0.69
N LEU A 171 24.25 7.04 0.13
CA LEU A 171 23.69 6.48 1.36
C LEU A 171 22.44 5.63 1.10
N ARG A 172 21.70 5.88 0.01
CA ARG A 172 20.52 5.11 -0.41
C ARG A 172 20.81 4.23 -1.62
N GLN A 173 21.66 3.21 -1.41
CA GLN A 173 21.89 2.12 -2.36
C GLN A 173 21.11 0.84 -2.02
N GLY A 174 20.01 0.94 -1.27
CA GLY A 174 19.26 -0.19 -0.69
C GLY A 174 18.67 -1.19 -1.69
N VAL A 175 18.89 -1.01 -2.99
CA VAL A 175 18.38 -1.92 -4.00
C VAL A 175 19.39 -3.04 -4.29
N PRO A 176 19.01 -4.33 -4.15
CA PRO A 176 19.92 -5.44 -4.41
C PRO A 176 20.49 -5.39 -5.83
N ALA A 177 21.82 -5.33 -5.96
CA ALA A 177 22.52 -5.26 -7.24
C ALA A 177 22.22 -6.43 -8.20
N ASN A 178 21.76 -7.56 -7.64
CA ASN A 178 21.31 -8.73 -8.39
C ASN A 178 20.03 -9.24 -7.75
N LEU A 179 18.89 -9.10 -8.43
CA LEU A 179 17.68 -9.78 -7.99
C LEU A 179 17.79 -11.28 -8.32
N ASN A 180 17.70 -12.09 -7.27
CA ASN A 180 17.65 -13.54 -7.40
C ASN A 180 16.45 -13.98 -8.25
N SER A 181 16.50 -15.21 -8.78
CA SER A 181 15.38 -15.83 -9.49
C SER A 181 14.25 -16.34 -8.61
N SER A 182 14.36 -16.10 -7.31
CA SER A 182 13.38 -16.43 -6.28
C SER A 182 13.21 -15.21 -5.38
N PHE A 183 12.00 -15.00 -4.90
CA PHE A 183 11.66 -13.89 -4.00
C PHE A 183 11.26 -14.45 -2.64
N ASP A 184 11.68 -13.78 -1.57
CA ASP A 184 11.18 -14.08 -0.24
C ASP A 184 9.72 -13.65 -0.14
N TYR A 185 8.90 -14.45 0.54
CA TYR A 185 7.45 -14.24 0.60
C TYR A 185 7.06 -12.88 1.19
N GLU A 186 7.84 -12.40 2.16
CA GLU A 186 7.65 -11.13 2.85
C GLU A 186 7.92 -9.91 1.95
N ASP A 187 8.72 -10.10 0.90
CA ASP A 187 9.07 -9.07 -0.09
C ASP A 187 8.08 -9.00 -1.26
N LEU A 188 7.11 -9.92 -1.28
CA LEU A 188 6.06 -9.96 -2.27
C LEU A 188 4.82 -9.27 -1.73
N HIS A 189 4.26 -8.38 -2.53
CA HIS A 189 3.07 -7.61 -2.17
C HIS A 189 2.04 -7.65 -3.29
N VAL A 190 0.75 -7.61 -2.94
CA VAL A 190 -0.35 -7.69 -3.91
C VAL A 190 -1.14 -6.39 -3.99
N ILE A 191 -1.14 -5.78 -5.17
CA ILE A 191 -2.05 -4.68 -5.50
C ILE A 191 -3.29 -5.26 -6.17
N GLN A 192 -4.43 -5.16 -5.49
CA GLN A 192 -5.72 -5.57 -6.03
C GLN A 192 -6.10 -4.76 -7.29
N SER A 193 -6.99 -5.30 -8.11
CA SER A 193 -7.44 -4.64 -9.34
C SER A 193 -7.94 -3.22 -9.07
N ARG A 194 -7.50 -2.27 -9.91
CA ARG A 194 -7.85 -0.83 -9.82
C ARG A 194 -7.48 -0.17 -8.48
N ARG A 195 -6.63 -0.81 -7.67
CA ARG A 195 -6.08 -0.23 -6.44
C ARG A 195 -4.69 0.34 -6.69
N ARG A 196 -4.22 1.08 -5.70
CA ARG A 196 -2.90 1.70 -5.67
C ARG A 196 -2.25 1.47 -4.32
N CYS A 197 -0.94 1.58 -4.26
CA CYS A 197 -0.18 1.77 -3.04
C CYS A 197 0.83 2.89 -3.25
N SER A 198 1.35 3.44 -2.17
CA SER A 198 2.29 4.56 -2.20
C SER A 198 3.50 4.29 -1.33
N VAL A 199 4.63 4.86 -1.72
CA VAL A 199 5.89 4.89 -0.98
C VAL A 199 6.23 6.36 -0.78
N ARG A 200 6.35 6.78 0.47
CA ARG A 200 6.72 8.15 0.83
C ARG A 200 8.21 8.23 1.07
N VAL A 201 8.89 9.06 0.27
CA VAL A 201 10.34 9.24 0.31
C VAL A 201 10.63 10.64 0.82
N ILE A 202 11.23 10.71 2.00
CA ILE A 202 11.62 11.97 2.63
C ILE A 202 13.12 12.17 2.39
N PHE A 203 13.50 13.31 1.83
CA PHE A 203 14.86 13.76 1.67
C PHE A 203 15.15 14.84 2.70
N GLU A 204 15.95 14.49 3.71
CA GLU A 204 16.27 15.45 4.75
C GLU A 204 17.14 16.59 4.23
N PRO A 205 17.11 17.79 4.86
CA PRO A 205 17.87 18.95 4.38
C PRO A 205 19.38 18.66 4.28
N GLN A 206 19.90 17.87 5.21
CA GLN A 206 21.30 17.45 5.23
C GLN A 206 21.65 16.52 4.05
N GLN A 207 20.71 15.68 3.62
CA GLN A 207 20.86 14.77 2.48
C GLN A 207 20.84 15.57 1.17
N LEU A 208 19.91 16.52 1.03
CA LEU A 208 19.87 17.44 -0.12
C LEU A 208 21.17 18.24 -0.23
N ALA A 209 21.66 18.78 0.89
CA ALA A 209 22.94 19.48 0.93
C ALA A 209 24.12 18.55 0.61
N GLY A 210 24.13 17.32 1.11
CA GLY A 210 25.15 16.30 0.80
C GLY A 210 25.20 15.90 -0.67
N MET A 211 24.07 15.95 -1.36
CA MET A 211 23.99 15.79 -2.82
C MET A 211 24.46 17.04 -3.59
N ASN A 212 24.78 18.16 -2.91
CA ASN A 212 25.03 19.47 -3.52
C ASN A 212 23.82 20.02 -4.28
N MET A 213 22.61 19.74 -3.79
CA MET A 213 21.40 20.40 -4.25
C MET A 213 21.25 21.71 -3.47
N GLY A 214 21.19 22.82 -4.21
CA GLY A 214 21.06 24.17 -3.67
C GLY A 214 19.85 24.87 -4.25
N VAL A 215 19.84 26.20 -4.23
CA VAL A 215 18.77 26.99 -4.87
C VAL A 215 18.77 26.77 -6.39
N GLY A 216 17.59 26.52 -6.96
CA GLY A 216 17.42 26.34 -8.40
C GLY A 216 16.25 25.43 -8.78
N GLU A 217 16.10 25.21 -10.09
CA GLU A 217 15.07 24.31 -10.64
C GLU A 217 15.62 22.90 -10.89
N TYR A 218 14.81 21.91 -10.54
CA TYR A 218 15.16 20.49 -10.60
C TYR A 218 14.05 19.70 -11.30
N GLU A 219 14.45 18.58 -11.89
CA GLU A 219 13.57 17.57 -12.46
C GLU A 219 13.75 16.27 -11.69
N ILE A 220 12.64 15.62 -11.37
CA ILE A 220 12.62 14.30 -10.76
C ILE A 220 11.76 13.35 -11.58
N ARG A 221 12.22 12.11 -11.71
CA ARG A 221 11.51 11.02 -12.36
C ARG A 221 11.69 9.73 -11.58
N ALA A 222 10.60 8.98 -11.43
CA ALA A 222 10.64 7.67 -10.81
C ALA A 222 10.66 6.56 -11.86
N TYR A 223 11.36 5.49 -11.53
CA TYR A 223 11.39 4.23 -12.26
C TYR A 223 11.06 3.11 -11.29
N TYR A 224 10.26 2.16 -11.72
CA TYR A 224 10.13 0.87 -11.03
C TYR A 224 10.55 -0.22 -12.00
N ASN A 225 11.44 -1.09 -11.55
CA ASN A 225 11.98 -2.18 -12.34
C ASN A 225 11.86 -3.50 -11.58
N ASN A 226 11.45 -4.54 -12.29
CA ASN A 226 11.61 -5.91 -11.83
C ASN A 226 12.05 -6.78 -13.01
N PRO A 227 13.31 -7.24 -13.06
CA PRO A 227 13.83 -8.03 -14.17
C PRO A 227 13.39 -9.49 -14.12
N ASN A 228 12.89 -9.97 -12.98
CA ASN A 228 12.55 -11.36 -12.75
C ASN A 228 11.07 -11.56 -12.44
N ARG A 229 10.52 -12.69 -12.88
CA ARG A 229 9.11 -13.09 -12.66
C ARG A 229 8.98 -14.21 -11.62
N GLY A 230 10.09 -14.54 -10.96
CA GLY A 230 10.25 -15.72 -10.11
C GLY A 230 10.56 -16.98 -10.94
N PRO A 231 10.73 -18.13 -10.26
CA PRO A 231 10.99 -19.41 -10.89
C PRO A 231 9.74 -19.85 -11.64
N ILE A 232 9.88 -19.98 -12.95
CA ILE A 232 8.88 -20.70 -13.76
C ILE A 232 9.30 -22.17 -13.80
N PRO A 233 8.38 -23.13 -13.60
CA PRO A 233 8.73 -24.53 -13.73
C PRO A 233 9.33 -24.77 -15.11
N ALA A 234 10.49 -25.39 -15.17
CA ALA A 234 11.06 -25.80 -16.45
C ALA A 234 10.11 -26.81 -17.12
N PHE A 235 9.83 -26.61 -18.41
CA PHE A 235 9.23 -27.66 -19.23
C PHE A 235 10.21 -28.84 -19.27
N ALA A 236 9.71 -30.06 -19.15
CA ALA A 236 10.54 -31.24 -19.30
C ALA A 236 11.18 -31.24 -20.71
N PRO A 237 12.48 -31.57 -20.85
CA PRO A 237 13.20 -31.52 -22.14
C PRO A 237 12.60 -32.40 -23.24
N ASP A 238 11.71 -33.32 -22.89
CA ASP A 238 11.07 -34.30 -23.76
C ASP A 238 9.72 -33.83 -24.34
N GLY A 239 9.30 -32.59 -24.06
CA GLY A 239 8.02 -32.06 -24.53
C GLY A 239 6.81 -32.74 -23.87
N SER A 240 7.00 -33.53 -22.81
CA SER A 240 5.90 -34.03 -21.99
C SER A 240 5.24 -32.87 -21.24
N THR A 241 3.94 -33.03 -20.96
CA THR A 241 3.17 -32.06 -20.18
C THR A 241 3.93 -31.80 -18.89
N PRO A 242 4.22 -30.53 -18.51
CA PRO A 242 4.96 -30.25 -17.30
C PRO A 242 4.29 -31.01 -16.15
N THR A 243 5.06 -31.85 -15.45
CA THR A 243 4.57 -32.52 -14.25
C THR A 243 3.95 -31.44 -13.39
N ALA A 244 2.70 -31.62 -12.93
CA ALA A 244 1.97 -30.70 -12.08
C ALA A 244 2.79 -30.43 -10.82
N THR A 245 3.73 -29.50 -10.95
CA THR A 245 4.66 -29.11 -9.91
C THR A 245 3.89 -28.16 -9.03
N PRO A 246 4.05 -28.24 -7.70
CA PRO A 246 3.36 -27.35 -6.79
C PRO A 246 3.61 -25.91 -7.26
N MET A 247 2.52 -25.16 -7.47
CA MET A 247 2.58 -23.75 -7.85
C MET A 247 3.46 -23.03 -6.83
N PHE A 248 4.67 -22.60 -7.22
CA PHE A 248 5.54 -21.87 -6.31
C PHE A 248 4.90 -20.53 -5.97
N GLN A 249 5.05 -20.09 -4.71
CA GLN A 249 4.37 -18.91 -4.18
C GLN A 249 4.78 -17.60 -4.88
N ASP A 250 5.90 -17.64 -5.60
CA ASP A 250 6.54 -16.55 -6.34
C ASP A 250 6.36 -16.65 -7.87
N GLN A 251 5.53 -17.59 -8.36
CA GLN A 251 5.14 -17.60 -9.77
C GLN A 251 4.17 -16.44 -10.08
N GLY A 252 4.52 -15.63 -11.08
CA GLY A 252 3.61 -14.61 -11.62
C GLY A 252 3.81 -13.19 -11.07
N VAL A 253 4.96 -12.93 -10.43
CA VAL A 253 5.39 -11.58 -10.06
C VAL A 253 5.51 -10.73 -11.33
N TRP A 254 5.04 -9.48 -11.24
CA TRP A 254 5.12 -8.50 -12.31
C TRP A 254 6.56 -8.33 -12.77
N LYS A 255 6.80 -8.46 -14.08
CA LYS A 255 8.12 -8.27 -14.69
C LYS A 255 8.06 -7.15 -15.71
N GLY A 256 9.03 -6.26 -15.66
CA GLY A 256 9.21 -5.19 -16.61
C GLY A 256 9.79 -3.94 -15.98
N ARG A 257 9.68 -2.85 -16.72
CA ARG A 257 10.08 -1.51 -16.27
C ARG A 257 8.98 -0.52 -16.60
N ILE A 258 8.63 0.31 -15.62
CA ILE A 258 7.66 1.39 -15.76
C ILE A 258 8.29 2.69 -15.27
N THR A 259 7.81 3.81 -15.80
CA THR A 259 8.41 5.13 -15.59
C THR A 259 7.30 6.14 -15.33
N SER A 260 7.52 7.04 -14.37
CA SER A 260 6.61 8.14 -14.11
C SER A 260 6.76 9.25 -15.15
N LYS A 261 5.82 10.20 -15.14
CA LYS A 261 6.07 11.51 -15.77
C LYS A 261 7.19 12.25 -15.00
N VAL A 262 7.86 13.16 -15.70
CA VAL A 262 8.79 14.10 -15.04
C VAL A 262 7.99 15.09 -14.22
N VAL A 263 8.42 15.32 -12.99
CA VAL A 263 7.92 16.38 -12.13
C VAL A 263 9.05 17.41 -11.96
N THR A 264 8.72 18.68 -12.14
CA THR A 264 9.63 19.79 -11.91
C THR A 264 9.36 20.41 -10.55
N PHE A 265 10.41 20.81 -9.84
CA PHE A 265 10.29 21.56 -8.60
C PHE A 265 11.42 22.58 -8.44
N GLU A 266 11.18 23.57 -7.60
CA GLU A 266 12.15 24.61 -7.28
C GLU A 266 12.61 24.49 -5.82
N ILE A 267 13.90 24.64 -5.58
CA ILE A 267 14.45 24.93 -4.25
C ILE A 267 14.67 26.44 -4.17
N SER A 268 14.01 27.11 -3.24
CA SER A 268 14.04 28.57 -3.06
C SER A 268 14.62 28.96 -1.70
N PRO A 269 15.20 30.17 -1.57
CA PRO A 269 15.76 30.68 -0.31
C PRO A 269 14.77 30.73 0.85
#